data_AF-A0A848XAD2-F1
#
_entry.id   AF-A0A848XAD2-F1
#
_cell.length_a   1.000
_cell.length_b   1.000
_cell.length_c   1.000
_cell.angle_alpha   90.00
_cell.angle_beta   90.00
_cell.angle_gamma   90.00
#
_symmetry.space_group_name_H-M   'P 1'
#
loop_
_entity.id
_entity.type
_entity.pdbx_description
1 polymer ?
#
loop_
_entity_poly.entity_id
_entity_poly.type
_entity_poly.pdbx_seq_one_letter_code
_entity_poly.pdbx_strand_id
1 'polypeptide(L)'
;MASTSFSALGGQTIEIAVWAGFISLILALLALDLGVFHREHRAQRLVEALAWSGFWIALALAFVGVVYFLYENNWVGGGLAFPQDIDGRTAALEFFAGYVLEKSLSLDNIFVIALIFSHLRIPLKYQHRVLFWGVCGALIMRGIMIAVGAELVHRFFWTTYLFGGILLLTAARLMVVRHDNIDPSQNPFVKALGRVMPITDEVRDERFTVVENGKRFATPLLVALLMVESADLLFAVDSVPAIFAITSDPFLVYSSNVFAVLGLRSLYFALAPLLEHFRFLRPSLVLILAFVGFKMLMLHHAEIPLMASLIVIGGILAVGVLASVVVPPPGPEPLRSPVESERERLMRISLETARRSIVLVVGATMLLIGTALKVVPGVGVVILGGGASLLATQFVWARRMLRDQVE
;
A
#
# COMPACT_ATOMS: atom_id res chain seq x y z
N MET A 1 31.29 -14.40 32.00
CA MET A 1 31.73 -13.82 30.72
C MET A 1 31.55 -14.76 29.52
N ALA A 2 31.75 -16.08 29.64
CA ALA A 2 31.54 -17.01 28.52
C ALA A 2 30.06 -17.38 28.23
N SER A 3 29.17 -17.32 29.23
CA SER A 3 27.74 -17.61 29.07
C SER A 3 26.95 -16.47 28.39
N THR A 4 27.40 -15.23 28.59
CA THR A 4 26.83 -14.03 27.96
C THR A 4 27.24 -13.86 26.50
N SER A 5 28.45 -14.32 26.12
CA SER A 5 28.88 -14.30 24.70
C SER A 5 28.21 -15.39 23.86
N PHE A 6 27.98 -16.59 24.43
CA PHE A 6 27.32 -17.69 23.71
C PHE A 6 25.83 -17.44 23.46
N SER A 7 25.13 -16.83 24.43
CA SER A 7 23.73 -16.40 24.27
C SER A 7 23.58 -15.25 23.26
N ALA A 8 24.52 -14.29 23.25
CA ALA A 8 24.54 -13.21 22.26
C ALA A 8 24.78 -13.72 20.82
N LEU A 9 25.68 -14.70 20.63
CA LEU A 9 25.91 -15.35 19.34
C LEU A 9 24.69 -16.15 18.85
N GLY A 10 23.98 -16.81 19.78
CA GLY A 10 22.73 -17.52 19.49
C GLY A 10 21.61 -16.58 19.03
N GLY A 11 21.39 -15.47 19.74
CA GLY A 11 20.38 -14.47 19.38
C GLY A 11 20.66 -13.83 18.01
N GLN A 12 21.90 -13.46 17.74
CA GLN A 12 22.30 -12.90 16.44
C GLN A 12 22.07 -13.88 15.28
N THR A 13 22.33 -15.17 15.50
CA THR A 13 22.12 -16.21 14.48
C THR A 13 20.63 -16.38 14.16
N ILE A 14 19.77 -16.33 15.18
CA ILE A 14 18.31 -16.44 15.01
C ILE A 14 17.77 -15.22 14.26
N GLU A 15 18.19 -14.01 14.62
CA GLU A 15 17.76 -12.78 13.95
C GLU A 15 18.14 -12.79 12.45
N ILE A 16 19.39 -13.17 12.13
CA ILE A 16 19.84 -13.33 10.74
C ILE A 16 19.01 -14.40 10.01
N ALA A 17 18.69 -15.51 10.68
CA ALA A 17 17.86 -16.57 10.10
C ALA A 17 16.42 -16.09 9.82
N VAL A 18 15.84 -15.25 10.68
CA VAL A 18 14.52 -14.65 10.44
C VAL A 18 14.56 -13.69 9.26
N TRP A 19 15.55 -12.81 9.17
CA TRP A 19 15.72 -11.93 8.01
C TRP A 19 15.93 -12.71 6.72
N ALA A 20 16.79 -13.73 6.73
CA ALA A 20 17.02 -14.60 5.58
C ALA A 20 15.75 -15.36 5.17
N GLY A 21 14.99 -15.88 6.15
CA GLY A 21 13.70 -16.53 5.93
C GLY A 21 12.68 -15.58 5.34
N PHE A 22 12.61 -14.35 5.84
CA PHE A 22 11.70 -13.31 5.35
C PHE A 22 12.05 -12.87 3.93
N ILE A 23 13.32 -12.61 3.62
CA ILE A 23 13.77 -12.29 2.27
C ILE A 23 13.48 -13.46 1.31
N SER A 24 13.71 -14.70 1.75
CA SER A 24 13.37 -15.89 0.97
C SER A 24 11.87 -15.99 0.68
N LEU A 25 11.03 -15.67 1.67
CA LEU A 25 9.57 -15.58 1.50
C LEU A 25 9.21 -14.51 0.46
N ILE A 26 9.80 -13.31 0.51
CA ILE A 26 9.56 -12.24 -0.47
C ILE A 26 9.92 -12.72 -1.88
N LEU A 27 11.10 -13.31 -2.05
CA LEU A 27 11.56 -13.82 -3.34
C LEU A 27 10.63 -14.92 -3.87
N ALA A 28 10.15 -15.81 -2.98
CA ALA A 28 9.17 -16.83 -3.34
C ALA A 28 7.83 -16.21 -3.76
N LEU A 29 7.33 -15.21 -3.03
CA LEU A 29 6.07 -14.52 -3.36
C LEU A 29 6.18 -13.75 -4.68
N LEU A 30 7.33 -13.10 -4.95
CA LEU A 30 7.61 -12.43 -6.23
C LEU A 30 7.73 -13.45 -7.38
N ALA A 31 8.37 -14.60 -7.13
CA ALA A 31 8.46 -15.68 -8.10
C ALA A 31 7.08 -16.30 -8.40
N LEU A 32 6.22 -16.46 -7.40
CA LEU A 32 4.83 -16.86 -7.58
C LEU A 32 4.05 -15.79 -8.38
N ASP A 33 4.28 -14.51 -8.09
CA ASP A 33 3.66 -13.39 -8.81
C ASP A 33 3.95 -13.42 -10.31
N LEU A 34 5.18 -13.80 -10.66
CA LEU A 34 5.71 -13.87 -12.02
C LEU A 34 5.42 -15.20 -12.73
N GLY A 35 5.53 -16.33 -12.02
CA GLY A 35 5.58 -17.66 -12.62
C GLY A 35 4.25 -18.41 -12.69
N VAL A 36 3.38 -18.22 -11.69
CA VAL A 36 2.14 -19.02 -11.58
C VAL A 36 0.92 -18.21 -12.02
N PHE A 37 0.88 -16.91 -11.76
CA PHE A 37 -0.39 -16.20 -11.89
C PHE A 37 -0.76 -15.80 -13.32
N HIS A 38 0.17 -15.57 -14.26
CA HIS A 38 -0.21 -14.99 -15.57
C HIS A 38 0.66 -15.43 -16.75
N ARG A 39 0.51 -16.69 -17.17
CA ARG A 39 1.06 -17.21 -18.43
C ARG A 39 0.35 -16.69 -19.69
N GLU A 40 -0.82 -16.05 -19.57
CA GLU A 40 -1.58 -15.49 -20.69
C GLU A 40 -1.85 -13.98 -20.51
N HIS A 41 -1.53 -13.20 -21.55
CA HIS A 41 -1.67 -11.74 -21.68
C HIS A 41 -3.12 -11.24 -21.75
N ARG A 42 -4.02 -11.76 -20.91
CA ARG A 42 -5.40 -11.31 -20.87
C ARG A 42 -5.57 -10.21 -19.84
N ALA A 43 -6.32 -9.16 -20.20
CA ALA A 43 -6.72 -8.13 -19.25
C ALA A 43 -7.50 -8.78 -18.09
N GLN A 44 -7.01 -8.61 -16.86
CA GLN A 44 -7.63 -9.19 -15.67
C GLN A 44 -9.06 -8.65 -15.51
N ARG A 45 -10.01 -9.55 -15.22
CA ARG A 45 -11.37 -9.13 -14.86
C ARG A 45 -11.36 -8.52 -13.46
N LEU A 46 -12.25 -7.56 -13.19
CA LEU A 46 -12.38 -6.93 -11.87
C LEU A 46 -12.50 -7.95 -10.72
N VAL A 47 -13.27 -9.02 -10.93
CA VAL A 47 -13.46 -10.08 -9.92
C VAL A 47 -12.16 -10.82 -9.62
N GLU A 48 -11.35 -11.11 -10.64
CA GLU A 48 -10.05 -11.75 -10.48
C GLU A 48 -9.08 -10.81 -9.75
N ALA A 49 -9.05 -9.53 -10.14
CA ALA A 49 -8.21 -8.52 -9.49
C ALA A 49 -8.58 -8.32 -8.01
N LEU A 50 -9.88 -8.30 -7.68
CA LEU A 50 -10.37 -8.24 -6.30
C LEU A 50 -10.04 -9.51 -5.51
N ALA A 51 -10.17 -10.70 -6.11
CA ALA A 51 -9.80 -11.95 -5.45
C ALA A 51 -8.30 -12.00 -5.14
N TRP A 52 -7.45 -11.59 -6.09
CA TRP A 52 -6.01 -11.45 -5.86
C TRP A 52 -5.70 -10.42 -4.79
N SER A 53 -6.35 -9.26 -4.81
CA SER A 53 -6.20 -8.26 -3.76
C SER A 53 -6.57 -8.81 -2.38
N GLY A 54 -7.68 -9.55 -2.28
CA GLY A 54 -8.11 -10.23 -1.07
C GLY A 54 -7.11 -11.27 -0.58
N PHE A 55 -6.49 -12.04 -1.49
CA PHE A 55 -5.43 -12.99 -1.15
C PHE A 55 -4.22 -12.29 -0.52
N TRP A 56 -3.73 -11.19 -1.13
CA TRP A 56 -2.60 -10.44 -0.59
C TRP A 56 -2.92 -9.82 0.77
N ILE A 57 -4.14 -9.32 0.97
CA ILE A 57 -4.58 -8.82 2.28
C ILE A 57 -4.62 -9.95 3.30
N ALA A 58 -5.22 -11.10 2.96
CA ALA A 58 -5.28 -12.25 3.85
C ALA A 58 -3.88 -12.75 4.25
N LEU A 59 -2.93 -12.74 3.31
CA LEU A 59 -1.54 -13.10 3.57
C LEU A 59 -0.87 -12.13 4.56
N ALA A 60 -1.06 -10.82 4.38
CA ALA A 60 -0.56 -9.82 5.33
C ALA A 60 -1.16 -10.00 6.74
N LEU A 61 -2.44 -10.33 6.82
CA LEU A 61 -3.13 -10.59 8.09
C LEU A 61 -2.66 -11.88 8.76
N ALA A 62 -2.40 -12.93 7.98
CA ALA A 62 -1.78 -14.14 8.51
C ALA A 62 -0.37 -13.85 9.08
N PHE A 63 0.37 -12.94 8.42
CA PHE A 63 1.68 -12.51 8.90
C PHE A 63 1.63 -11.73 10.21
N VAL A 64 0.52 -11.08 10.58
CA VAL A 64 0.31 -10.50 11.93
C VAL A 64 0.52 -11.57 13.02
N GLY A 65 -0.01 -12.78 12.80
CA GLY A 65 0.19 -13.91 13.71
C GLY A 65 1.64 -14.35 13.76
N VAL A 66 2.34 -14.38 12.61
CA VAL A 66 3.77 -14.69 12.55
C VAL A 66 4.58 -13.66 13.36
N VAL A 67 4.32 -12.37 13.17
CA VAL A 67 4.96 -11.29 13.95
C VAL A 67 4.71 -11.48 15.45
N TYR A 68 3.47 -11.74 15.86
CA TYR A 68 3.16 -12.03 17.26
C TYR A 68 4.07 -13.15 17.82
N PHE A 69 4.16 -14.27 17.11
CA PHE A 69 5.00 -15.39 17.56
C PHE A 69 6.49 -15.06 17.56
N LEU A 70 6.99 -14.32 16.57
CA LEU A 70 8.41 -13.95 16.47
C LEU A 70 8.86 -13.10 17.66
N TYR A 71 8.04 -12.12 18.06
CA TYR A 71 8.35 -11.19 19.14
C TYR A 71 8.06 -11.79 20.52
N GLU A 72 6.97 -12.54 20.68
CA GLU A 72 6.68 -13.24 21.95
C GLU A 72 7.79 -14.23 22.35
N ASN A 73 8.41 -14.88 21.34
CA ASN A 73 9.53 -15.80 21.56
C ASN A 73 10.91 -15.13 21.54
N ASN A 74 10.98 -13.79 21.42
CA ASN A 74 12.22 -13.02 21.32
C ASN A 74 13.16 -13.49 20.19
N TRP A 75 12.60 -13.98 19.08
CA TRP A 75 13.39 -14.38 17.90
C TRP A 75 13.80 -13.16 17.05
N VAL A 76 13.10 -12.03 17.24
CA VAL A 76 13.34 -10.71 16.63
C VAL A 76 13.14 -9.66 17.73
N GLY A 77 13.77 -8.49 17.60
CA GLY A 77 13.61 -7.35 18.53
C GLY A 77 14.63 -7.28 19.68
N GLY A 78 15.27 -8.41 20.04
CA GLY A 78 16.32 -8.49 21.07
C GLY A 78 17.77 -8.30 20.58
N GLY A 79 17.96 -7.84 19.34
CA GLY A 79 19.27 -7.72 18.68
C GLY A 79 20.10 -6.53 19.16
N LEU A 80 21.43 -6.71 19.25
CA LEU A 80 22.40 -5.69 19.71
C LEU A 80 22.41 -4.38 18.90
N ALA A 81 21.83 -4.34 17.69
CA ALA A 81 21.84 -3.15 16.81
C ALA A 81 20.69 -2.17 17.11
N PHE A 82 19.50 -2.66 17.47
CA PHE A 82 18.33 -1.85 17.84
C PHE A 82 17.49 -2.55 18.92
N PRO A 83 17.97 -2.59 20.19
CA PRO A 83 17.25 -3.26 21.25
C PRO A 83 15.91 -2.55 21.52
N GLN A 84 14.80 -3.21 21.26
CA GLN A 84 13.45 -2.74 21.58
C GLN A 84 12.70 -3.90 22.24
N ASP A 85 12.52 -3.83 23.56
CA ASP A 85 11.74 -4.81 24.31
C ASP A 85 10.25 -4.53 24.10
N ILE A 86 9.70 -5.01 22.98
CA ILE A 86 8.26 -4.97 22.68
C ILE A 86 7.66 -6.38 22.77
N ASP A 87 6.51 -6.49 23.43
CA ASP A 87 5.77 -7.75 23.53
C ASP A 87 5.13 -8.12 22.18
N GLY A 88 4.84 -9.41 21.99
CA GLY A 88 4.30 -9.92 20.72
C GLY A 88 3.01 -9.22 20.29
N ARG A 89 2.18 -8.79 21.26
CA ARG A 89 0.96 -8.05 20.98
C ARG A 89 1.24 -6.66 20.42
N THR A 90 2.17 -5.91 21.02
CA THR A 90 2.52 -4.57 20.54
C THR A 90 3.14 -4.65 19.16
N ALA A 91 4.08 -5.58 18.93
CA ALA A 91 4.68 -5.80 17.61
C ALA A 91 3.64 -6.12 16.52
N ALA A 92 2.67 -6.99 16.83
CA ALA A 92 1.59 -7.33 15.91
C ALA A 92 0.70 -6.12 15.57
N LEU A 93 0.44 -5.25 16.55
CA LEU A 93 -0.35 -4.03 16.36
C LEU A 93 0.43 -2.96 15.59
N GLU A 94 1.73 -2.83 15.84
CA GLU A 94 2.62 -1.93 15.09
C GLU A 94 2.75 -2.38 13.63
N PHE A 95 2.96 -3.68 13.38
CA PHE A 95 2.94 -4.23 12.03
C PHE A 95 1.61 -3.95 11.32
N PHE A 96 0.48 -4.21 11.97
CA PHE A 96 -0.83 -3.99 11.39
C PHE A 96 -1.10 -2.52 11.11
N ALA A 97 -0.74 -1.63 12.05
CA ALA A 97 -0.85 -0.19 11.88
C ALA A 97 0.01 0.32 10.73
N GLY A 98 1.24 -0.16 10.66
CA GLY A 98 2.16 0.13 9.58
C GLY A 98 1.65 -0.35 8.23
N TYR A 99 1.13 -1.58 8.18
CA TYR A 99 0.54 -2.15 6.98
C TYR A 99 -0.64 -1.32 6.49
N VAL A 100 -1.58 -0.94 7.37
CA VAL A 100 -2.74 -0.12 7.00
C VAL A 100 -2.31 1.26 6.52
N LEU A 101 -1.36 1.90 7.22
CA LEU A 101 -0.82 3.20 6.83
C LEU A 101 -0.19 3.14 5.44
N GLU A 102 0.75 2.21 5.24
CA GLU A 102 1.45 2.03 3.97
C GLU A 102 0.51 1.61 2.84
N LYS A 103 -0.47 0.73 3.12
CA LYS A 103 -1.48 0.33 2.14
C LYS A 103 -2.31 1.52 1.68
N SER A 104 -2.66 2.40 2.61
CA SER A 104 -3.42 3.61 2.31
C SER A 104 -2.64 4.60 1.46
N LEU A 105 -1.38 4.86 1.83
CA LEU A 105 -0.48 5.71 1.05
C LEU A 105 -0.21 5.13 -0.35
N SER A 106 -0.13 3.80 -0.47
CA SER A 106 0.03 3.12 -1.76
C SER A 106 -1.13 3.33 -2.74
N LEU A 107 -2.32 3.71 -2.25
CA LEU A 107 -3.46 4.04 -3.10
C LEU A 107 -3.21 5.35 -3.87
N ASP A 108 -2.54 6.33 -3.27
CA ASP A 108 -2.12 7.56 -3.99
C ASP A 108 -1.11 7.22 -5.09
N ASN A 109 -0.19 6.30 -4.79
CA ASN A 109 0.79 5.82 -5.76
C ASN A 109 0.10 5.22 -6.98
N ILE A 110 -1.00 4.48 -6.80
CA ILE A 110 -1.80 3.93 -7.90
C ILE A 110 -2.37 5.03 -8.80
N PHE A 111 -2.82 6.18 -8.26
CA PHE A 111 -3.28 7.31 -9.07
C PHE A 111 -2.17 7.87 -9.95
N VAL A 112 -0.97 8.07 -9.37
CA VAL A 112 0.17 8.58 -10.14
C VAL A 112 0.60 7.59 -11.21
N ILE A 113 0.63 6.28 -10.90
CA ILE A 113 0.94 5.24 -11.89
C ILE A 113 -0.08 5.23 -13.04
N ALA A 114 -1.38 5.31 -12.73
CA ALA A 114 -2.43 5.36 -13.73
C ALA A 114 -2.28 6.58 -14.65
N LEU A 115 -1.94 7.74 -14.08
CA LEU A 115 -1.68 8.96 -14.86
C LEU A 115 -0.45 8.83 -15.74
N ILE A 116 0.64 8.24 -15.25
CA ILE A 116 1.86 7.96 -16.04
C ILE A 116 1.52 7.06 -17.23
N PHE A 117 0.81 5.96 -17.01
CA PHE A 117 0.43 5.05 -18.10
C PHE A 117 -0.52 5.67 -19.10
N SER A 118 -1.48 6.48 -18.63
CA SER A 118 -2.38 7.25 -19.49
C SER A 118 -1.62 8.26 -20.35
N HIS A 119 -0.73 9.04 -19.73
CA HIS A 119 0.07 10.06 -20.41
C HIS A 119 0.99 9.46 -21.48
N LEU A 120 1.70 8.39 -21.14
CA LEU A 120 2.60 7.67 -22.06
C LEU A 120 1.86 6.70 -22.99
N ARG A 121 0.52 6.63 -22.91
CA ARG A 121 -0.35 5.76 -23.71
C ARG A 121 0.09 4.28 -23.69
N ILE A 122 0.52 3.79 -22.53
CA ILE A 122 1.03 2.42 -22.38
C ILE A 122 -0.13 1.42 -22.50
N PRO A 123 -0.11 0.50 -23.48
CA PRO A 123 -1.14 -0.52 -23.63
C PRO A 123 -1.26 -1.40 -22.37
N LEU A 124 -2.49 -1.76 -21.99
CA LEU A 124 -2.80 -2.59 -20.81
C LEU A 124 -1.96 -3.88 -20.73
N LYS A 125 -1.70 -4.53 -21.88
CA LYS A 125 -0.88 -5.75 -21.98
C LYS A 125 0.55 -5.58 -21.45
N TYR A 126 1.09 -4.36 -21.46
CA TYR A 126 2.47 -4.08 -21.04
C TYR A 126 2.57 -3.42 -19.66
N GLN A 127 1.47 -2.87 -19.13
CA GLN A 127 1.44 -2.24 -17.80
C GLN A 127 1.86 -3.22 -16.70
N HIS A 128 1.44 -4.48 -16.83
CA HIS A 128 1.84 -5.57 -15.92
C HIS A 128 3.35 -5.66 -15.72
N ARG A 129 4.10 -5.62 -16.83
CA ARG A 129 5.56 -5.77 -16.81
C ARG A 129 6.23 -4.57 -16.15
N VAL A 130 5.71 -3.37 -16.39
CA VAL A 130 6.21 -2.15 -15.74
C VAL A 130 5.92 -2.18 -14.24
N LEU A 131 4.70 -2.58 -13.84
CA LEU A 131 4.32 -2.70 -12.42
C LEU A 131 5.17 -3.74 -11.68
N PHE A 132 5.46 -4.89 -12.29
CA PHE A 132 6.29 -5.92 -11.67
C PHE A 132 7.71 -5.42 -11.37
N TRP A 133 8.38 -4.86 -12.38
CA TRP A 133 9.71 -4.28 -12.20
C TRP A 133 9.69 -3.09 -11.25
N GLY A 134 8.61 -2.30 -11.30
CA GLY A 134 8.32 -1.19 -10.39
C GLY A 134 8.24 -1.61 -8.92
N VAL A 135 7.58 -2.74 -8.63
CA VAL A 135 7.51 -3.30 -7.27
C VAL A 135 8.90 -3.79 -6.83
N CYS A 136 9.63 -4.48 -7.70
CA CYS A 136 10.98 -4.95 -7.36
C CYS A 136 11.93 -3.80 -7.02
N GLY A 137 11.95 -2.71 -7.81
CA GLY A 137 12.79 -1.55 -7.52
C GLY A 137 12.31 -0.78 -6.29
N ALA A 138 10.99 -0.58 -6.14
CA ALA A 138 10.39 0.02 -4.94
C ALA A 138 10.82 -0.69 -3.65
N LEU A 139 10.78 -2.04 -3.61
CA LEU A 139 11.19 -2.81 -2.43
C LEU A 139 12.66 -2.58 -2.06
N ILE A 140 13.55 -2.53 -3.07
CA ILE A 140 14.98 -2.27 -2.85
C ILE A 140 15.19 -0.85 -2.34
N MET A 141 14.60 0.14 -3.01
CA MET A 141 14.75 1.55 -2.66
C MET A 141 14.20 1.84 -1.26
N ARG A 142 13.05 1.27 -0.93
CA ARG A 142 12.45 1.38 0.41
C ARG A 142 13.30 0.68 1.46
N GLY A 143 13.84 -0.50 1.18
CA GLY A 143 14.80 -1.17 2.07
C GLY A 143 15.99 -0.28 2.41
N ILE A 144 16.56 0.40 1.40
CA ILE A 144 17.66 1.36 1.59
C ILE A 144 17.20 2.56 2.43
N MET A 145 16.07 3.19 2.09
CA MET A 145 15.56 4.36 2.80
C MET A 145 15.18 4.05 4.25
N ILE A 146 14.61 2.88 4.52
CA ILE A 146 14.24 2.42 5.86
C ILE A 146 15.50 2.17 6.67
N ALA A 147 16.50 1.49 6.11
CA ALA A 147 17.77 1.27 6.80
C ALA A 147 18.46 2.60 7.16
N VAL A 148 18.49 3.56 6.23
CA VAL A 148 19.03 4.91 6.47
C VAL A 148 18.18 5.64 7.52
N GLY A 149 16.85 5.63 7.38
CA GLY A 149 15.93 6.30 8.28
C GLY A 149 16.00 5.76 9.71
N ALA A 150 16.08 4.44 9.88
CA ALA A 150 16.24 3.79 11.17
C ALA A 150 17.53 4.23 11.86
N GLU A 151 18.64 4.27 11.12
CA GLU A 151 19.91 4.76 11.65
C GLU A 151 19.85 6.24 12.04
N LEU A 152 19.17 7.07 11.23
CA LEU A 152 18.98 8.49 11.54
C LEU A 152 18.15 8.71 12.80
N VAL A 153 17.06 7.97 12.97
CA VAL A 153 16.19 8.06 14.15
C VAL A 153 16.95 7.58 15.40
N HIS A 154 17.71 6.50 15.27
CA HIS A 154 18.50 5.94 16.37
C HIS A 154 19.64 6.87 16.81
N ARG A 155 20.35 7.50 15.87
CA ARG A 155 21.48 8.40 16.18
C ARG A 155 21.07 9.81 16.59
N PHE A 156 19.97 10.32 16.03
CA PHE A 156 19.62 11.73 16.14
C PHE A 156 18.17 11.90 16.60
N PHE A 157 17.97 12.29 17.86
CA PHE A 157 16.64 12.54 18.42
C PHE A 157 15.83 13.60 17.65
N TRP A 158 16.51 14.58 17.03
CA TRP A 158 15.85 15.64 16.27
C TRP A 158 15.27 15.16 14.93
N THR A 159 15.67 13.97 14.46
CA THR A 159 15.16 13.34 13.22
C THR A 159 13.64 13.20 13.27
N THR A 160 13.07 12.85 14.41
CA THR A 160 11.60 12.71 14.54
C THR A 160 10.89 14.04 14.29
N TYR A 161 11.48 15.17 14.70
CA TYR A 161 10.93 16.49 14.40
C TYR A 161 11.10 16.89 12.94
N LEU A 162 12.25 16.55 12.33
CA LEU A 162 12.48 16.74 10.90
C LEU A 162 11.43 15.98 10.08
N PHE A 163 11.23 14.70 10.41
CA PHE A 163 10.22 13.83 9.81
C PHE A 163 8.81 14.37 9.99
N GLY A 164 8.45 14.81 11.20
CA GLY A 164 7.16 15.46 11.45
C GLY A 164 6.95 16.73 10.62
N GLY A 165 7.99 17.56 10.48
CA GLY A 165 7.96 18.77 9.65
C GLY A 165 7.80 18.47 8.16
N ILE A 166 8.51 17.45 7.64
CA ILE A 166 8.38 16.99 6.26
C ILE A 166 6.93 16.53 5.99
N LEU A 167 6.34 15.73 6.89
CA LEU A 167 4.96 15.26 6.75
C LEU A 167 3.94 16.40 6.70
N LEU A 168 4.07 17.40 7.57
CA LEU A 168 3.19 18.57 7.55
C LEU A 168 3.35 19.39 6.27
N LEU A 169 4.59 19.55 5.79
CA LEU A 169 4.87 20.24 4.54
C LEU A 169 4.26 19.50 3.35
N THR A 170 4.38 18.18 3.29
CA THR A 170 3.76 17.36 2.25
C THR A 170 2.24 17.45 2.33
N ALA A 171 1.64 17.32 3.52
CA ALA A 171 0.20 17.46 3.70
C ALA A 171 -0.30 18.82 3.18
N ALA A 172 0.41 19.91 3.50
CA ALA A 172 0.11 21.25 3.01
C ALA A 172 0.24 21.34 1.47
N ARG A 173 1.32 20.80 0.90
CA ARG A 173 1.55 20.78 -0.55
C ARG A 173 0.47 19.98 -1.27
N LEU A 174 0.05 18.85 -0.73
CA LEU A 174 -0.96 17.97 -1.30
C LEU A 174 -2.36 18.61 -1.33
N MET A 175 -2.65 19.57 -0.44
CA MET A 175 -3.89 20.37 -0.52
C MET A 175 -3.91 21.36 -1.69
N VAL A 176 -2.74 21.91 -2.05
CA VAL A 176 -2.63 23.00 -3.02
C VAL A 176 -2.41 22.48 -4.44
N VAL A 177 -1.54 21.47 -4.60
CA VAL A 177 -1.22 20.91 -5.92
C VAL A 177 -2.42 20.12 -6.44
N ARG A 178 -2.68 20.12 -7.75
CA ARG A 178 -3.59 19.15 -8.39
C ARG A 178 -2.75 18.28 -9.32
N HIS A 179 -3.01 16.97 -9.33
CA HIS A 179 -2.25 15.99 -10.11
C HIS A 179 -2.44 16.12 -11.64
N ASP A 180 -3.13 17.16 -12.11
CA ASP A 180 -3.66 17.22 -13.48
C ASP A 180 -2.58 17.50 -14.56
N ASN A 181 -1.33 17.82 -14.17
CA ASN A 181 -0.25 18.15 -15.12
C ASN A 181 1.05 17.39 -14.79
N ILE A 182 1.09 16.08 -15.00
CA ILE A 182 2.37 15.35 -15.08
C ILE A 182 2.92 15.55 -16.50
N ASP A 183 3.94 16.39 -16.64
CA ASP A 183 4.73 16.53 -17.85
C ASP A 183 6.01 15.67 -17.72
N PRO A 184 6.12 14.54 -18.45
CA PRO A 184 7.28 13.66 -18.41
C PRO A 184 8.58 14.38 -18.77
N SER A 185 8.50 15.42 -19.60
CA SER A 185 9.67 16.19 -20.00
C SER A 185 10.29 16.94 -18.82
N GLN A 186 9.55 17.15 -17.72
CA GLN A 186 10.04 17.80 -16.52
C GLN A 186 10.66 16.83 -15.50
N ASN A 187 10.42 15.51 -15.62
CA ASN A 187 10.96 14.53 -14.68
C ASN A 187 12.50 14.44 -14.82
N PRO A 188 13.28 14.69 -13.75
CA PRO A 188 14.74 14.65 -13.78
C PRO A 188 15.31 13.34 -14.32
N PHE A 189 14.69 12.20 -13.98
CA PHE A 189 15.15 10.87 -14.40
C PHE A 189 14.90 10.64 -15.89
N VAL A 190 13.78 11.13 -16.43
CA VAL A 190 13.48 11.06 -17.87
C VAL A 190 14.42 11.97 -18.66
N LYS A 191 14.72 13.18 -18.16
CA LYS A 191 15.74 14.06 -18.75
C LYS A 191 17.13 13.41 -18.74
N ALA A 192 17.51 12.78 -17.63
CA ALA A 192 18.78 12.08 -17.53
C ALA A 192 18.86 10.93 -18.53
N LEU A 193 17.79 10.14 -18.67
CA LEU A 193 17.71 9.07 -19.66
C LEU A 193 17.86 9.61 -21.09
N GLY A 194 17.14 10.68 -21.44
CA GLY A 194 17.19 11.29 -22.77
C GLY A 194 18.57 11.86 -23.15
N ARG A 195 19.44 12.16 -22.16
CA ARG A 195 20.84 12.51 -22.40
C ARG A 195 21.73 11.30 -22.66
N VAL A 196 21.39 10.14 -22.09
CA VAL A 196 22.18 8.91 -22.20
C VAL A 196 21.80 8.11 -23.44
N MET A 197 20.51 8.06 -23.78
CA MET A 197 20.02 7.33 -24.94
C MET A 197 18.74 7.95 -25.53
N PRO A 198 18.57 7.90 -26.87
CA PRO A 198 17.35 8.37 -27.51
C PRO A 198 16.13 7.50 -27.14
N ILE A 199 14.95 8.10 -27.16
CA ILE A 199 13.68 7.47 -26.79
C ILE A 199 12.87 7.23 -28.07
N THR A 200 12.27 6.04 -28.23
CA THR A 200 11.35 5.75 -29.34
C THR A 200 9.96 6.34 -29.10
N ASP A 201 9.28 6.77 -30.16
CA ASP A 201 7.93 7.34 -30.06
C ASP A 201 6.86 6.31 -29.66
N GLU A 202 7.07 5.04 -30.00
CA GLU A 202 6.11 3.97 -29.79
C GLU A 202 6.68 2.81 -28.97
N VAL A 203 5.79 2.06 -28.33
CA VAL A 203 6.11 0.83 -27.62
C VAL A 203 6.50 -0.27 -28.61
N ARG A 204 7.66 -0.92 -28.38
CA ARG A 204 8.19 -2.01 -29.19
C ARG A 204 8.09 -3.34 -28.43
N ASP A 205 6.95 -4.01 -28.56
CA ASP A 205 6.61 -5.23 -27.82
C ASP A 205 6.78 -5.07 -26.30
N GLU A 206 7.30 -6.09 -25.64
CA GLU A 206 7.64 -6.07 -24.21
C GLU A 206 9.05 -5.54 -23.94
N ARG A 207 9.77 -4.98 -24.90
CA ARG A 207 11.19 -4.62 -24.69
C ARG A 207 11.30 -3.25 -24.02
N PHE A 208 12.14 -3.14 -22.98
CA PHE A 208 12.51 -1.86 -22.36
C PHE A 208 13.52 -1.07 -23.20
N THR A 209 14.38 -1.77 -23.94
CA THR A 209 15.34 -1.16 -24.86
C THR A 209 15.35 -1.91 -26.17
N VAL A 210 15.52 -1.19 -27.26
CA VAL A 210 15.70 -1.76 -28.60
C VAL A 210 17.00 -1.23 -29.21
N VAL A 211 17.53 -1.94 -30.21
CA VAL A 211 18.70 -1.49 -30.96
C VAL A 211 18.24 -1.18 -32.38
N GLU A 212 18.39 0.07 -32.81
CA GLU A 212 18.05 0.53 -34.15
C GLU A 212 19.29 1.21 -34.75
N ASN A 213 19.68 0.83 -35.97
CA ASN A 213 20.86 1.39 -36.67
C ASN A 213 22.15 1.38 -35.81
N GLY A 214 22.38 0.31 -35.04
CA GLY A 214 23.56 0.16 -34.18
C GLY A 214 23.55 1.02 -32.90
N LYS A 215 22.49 1.81 -32.65
CA LYS A 215 22.30 2.61 -31.44
C LYS A 215 21.21 2.02 -30.57
N ARG A 216 21.40 2.08 -29.24
CA ARG A 216 20.42 1.59 -28.28
C ARG A 216 19.40 2.70 -27.97
N PHE A 217 18.12 2.38 -28.08
CA PHE A 217 17.01 3.28 -27.78
C PHE A 217 16.24 2.78 -26.55
N ALA A 218 15.76 3.72 -25.74
CA ALA A 218 14.81 3.46 -24.68
C ALA A 218 13.39 3.43 -25.26
N THR A 219 12.58 2.46 -24.86
CA THR A 219 11.16 2.45 -25.22
C THR A 219 10.33 3.22 -24.19
N PRO A 220 9.08 3.61 -24.52
CA PRO A 220 8.18 4.22 -23.54
C PRO A 220 7.93 3.36 -22.29
N LEU A 221 8.14 2.03 -22.35
CA LEU A 221 8.06 1.16 -21.19
C LEU A 221 9.17 1.41 -20.17
N LEU A 222 10.38 1.73 -20.63
CA LEU A 222 11.50 2.07 -19.73
C LEU A 222 11.28 3.44 -19.11
N VAL A 223 10.78 4.40 -19.90
CA VAL A 223 10.39 5.72 -19.40
C VAL A 223 9.31 5.58 -18.33
N ALA A 224 8.26 4.78 -18.60
CA ALA A 224 7.20 4.51 -17.64
C ALA A 224 7.75 3.87 -16.36
N LEU A 225 8.63 2.85 -16.47
CA LEU A 225 9.26 2.22 -15.30
C LEU A 225 10.02 3.25 -14.46
N LEU A 226 10.86 4.07 -15.08
CA LEU A 226 11.62 5.10 -14.37
C LEU A 226 10.73 6.14 -13.72
N MET A 227 9.64 6.56 -14.39
CA MET A 227 8.67 7.48 -13.81
C MET A 227 7.94 6.87 -12.61
N VAL A 228 7.56 5.59 -12.69
CA VAL A 228 6.91 4.86 -11.59
C VAL A 228 7.86 4.71 -10.39
N GLU A 229 9.11 4.30 -10.62
CA GLU A 229 10.15 4.22 -9.58
C GLU A 229 10.44 5.59 -8.95
N SER A 230 10.51 6.64 -9.77
CA SER A 230 10.72 8.01 -9.28
C SER A 230 9.55 8.48 -8.43
N ALA A 231 8.32 8.17 -8.85
CA ALA A 231 7.12 8.48 -8.09
C ALA A 231 7.11 7.74 -6.76
N ASP A 232 7.41 6.43 -6.74
CA ASP A 232 7.48 5.67 -5.49
C ASP A 232 8.56 6.22 -4.55
N LEU A 233 9.73 6.59 -5.07
CA LEU A 233 10.78 7.23 -4.28
C LEU A 233 10.29 8.55 -3.65
N LEU A 234 9.56 9.38 -4.42
CA LEU A 234 8.97 10.61 -3.88
C LEU A 234 7.92 10.30 -2.80
N PHE A 235 7.10 9.27 -2.98
CA PHE A 235 6.12 8.84 -1.97
C PHE A 235 6.77 8.23 -0.73
N ALA A 236 7.90 7.55 -0.88
CA ALA A 236 8.66 7.00 0.24
C ALA A 236 9.23 8.11 1.14
N VAL A 237 9.45 9.32 0.62
CA VAL A 237 9.82 10.49 1.45
C VAL A 237 8.72 10.85 2.45
N ASP A 238 7.46 10.56 2.13
CA ASP A 238 6.34 10.79 3.04
C ASP A 238 6.03 9.54 3.87
N SER A 239 6.05 8.36 3.26
CA SER A 239 5.62 7.14 3.94
C SER A 239 6.64 6.63 4.95
N VAL A 240 7.96 6.74 4.68
CA VAL A 240 9.02 6.27 5.57
C VAL A 240 9.06 7.06 6.89
N PRO A 241 9.02 8.41 6.88
CA PRO A 241 8.82 9.17 8.12
C PRO A 241 7.54 8.78 8.88
N ALA A 242 6.43 8.57 8.17
CA ALA A 242 5.15 8.28 8.80
C ALA A 242 5.13 6.92 9.51
N ILE A 243 5.77 5.89 8.94
CA ILE A 243 5.88 4.58 9.59
C ILE A 243 6.81 4.63 10.82
N PHE A 244 7.85 5.46 10.82
CA PHE A 244 8.68 5.69 12.01
C PHE A 244 7.94 6.40 13.16
N ALA A 245 6.78 7.01 12.90
CA ALA A 245 5.89 7.51 13.95
C ALA A 245 5.07 6.39 14.62
N ILE A 246 5.04 5.19 14.03
CA ILE A 246 4.36 4.01 14.56
C ILE A 246 5.35 3.15 15.31
N THR A 247 6.47 2.81 14.67
CA THR A 247 7.50 1.93 15.23
C THR A 247 8.87 2.29 14.69
N SER A 248 9.88 2.16 15.56
CA SER A 248 11.29 2.32 15.18
C SER A 248 11.95 0.99 14.84
N ASP A 249 11.23 -0.13 14.96
CA ASP A 249 11.73 -1.46 14.64
C ASP A 249 11.87 -1.63 13.12
N PRO A 250 13.10 -1.78 12.57
CA PRO A 250 13.30 -1.87 11.12
C PRO A 250 12.64 -3.11 10.49
N PHE A 251 12.50 -4.21 11.22
CA PHE A 251 11.83 -5.41 10.72
C PHE A 251 10.33 -5.18 10.59
N LEU A 252 9.68 -4.55 11.57
CA LEU A 252 8.25 -4.19 11.47
C LEU A 252 8.00 -3.15 10.38
N VAL A 253 8.85 -2.12 10.30
CA VAL A 253 8.79 -1.09 9.25
C VAL A 253 8.91 -1.74 7.86
N TYR A 254 9.96 -2.54 7.64
CA TYR A 254 10.21 -3.13 6.32
C TYR A 254 9.19 -4.20 5.97
N SER A 255 8.84 -5.10 6.89
CA SER A 255 7.89 -6.17 6.60
C SER A 255 6.48 -5.66 6.31
N SER A 256 5.99 -4.68 7.09
CA SER A 256 4.67 -4.07 6.84
C SER A 256 4.62 -3.35 5.49
N ASN A 257 5.70 -2.66 5.12
CA ASN A 257 5.82 -1.99 3.84
C ASN A 257 5.85 -3.00 2.66
N VAL A 258 6.65 -4.06 2.79
CA VAL A 258 6.70 -5.16 1.82
C VAL A 258 5.30 -5.73 1.59
N PHE A 259 4.56 -6.09 2.65
CA PHE A 259 3.21 -6.63 2.49
C PHE A 259 2.21 -5.62 1.92
N ALA A 260 2.39 -4.32 2.17
CA ALA A 260 1.55 -3.27 1.60
C ALA A 260 1.75 -3.14 0.08
N VAL A 261 3.01 -3.19 -0.38
CA VAL A 261 3.40 -3.09 -1.79
C VAL A 261 3.17 -4.42 -2.53
N LEU A 262 3.33 -5.57 -1.87
CA LEU A 262 2.94 -6.86 -2.43
C LEU A 262 1.44 -6.86 -2.74
N GLY A 263 1.10 -7.20 -3.98
CA GLY A 263 -0.27 -7.13 -4.49
C GLY A 263 -0.69 -5.76 -5.03
N LEU A 264 0.18 -4.75 -5.06
CA LEU A 264 -0.10 -3.45 -5.71
C LEU A 264 -0.56 -3.64 -7.16
N ARG A 265 0.01 -4.61 -7.88
CA ARG A 265 -0.41 -5.00 -9.24
C ARG A 265 -1.89 -5.38 -9.31
N SER A 266 -2.34 -6.29 -8.44
CA SER A 266 -3.75 -6.71 -8.38
C SER A 266 -4.66 -5.56 -7.94
N LEU A 267 -4.19 -4.73 -7.01
CA LEU A 267 -4.93 -3.58 -6.52
C LEU A 267 -5.07 -2.50 -7.60
N TYR A 268 -4.02 -2.27 -8.40
CA TYR A 268 -4.06 -1.36 -9.56
C TYR A 268 -5.17 -1.78 -10.53
N PHE A 269 -5.23 -3.05 -10.93
CA PHE A 269 -6.28 -3.50 -11.86
C PHE A 269 -7.68 -3.55 -11.22
N ALA A 270 -7.78 -3.76 -9.91
CA ALA A 270 -9.04 -3.70 -9.19
C ALA A 270 -9.55 -2.26 -9.03
N LEU A 271 -8.64 -1.31 -8.78
CA LEU A 271 -8.98 0.05 -8.38
C LEU A 271 -8.96 1.04 -9.53
N ALA A 272 -8.11 0.86 -10.56
CA ALA A 272 -8.00 1.76 -11.71
C ALA A 272 -9.36 2.12 -12.33
N PRO A 273 -10.30 1.17 -12.54
CA PRO A 273 -11.64 1.48 -13.05
C PRO A 273 -12.53 2.26 -12.07
N LEU A 274 -12.19 2.23 -10.79
CA LEU A 274 -12.95 2.82 -9.68
C LEU A 274 -12.34 4.13 -9.19
N LEU A 275 -11.15 4.53 -9.65
CA LEU A 275 -10.42 5.71 -9.17
C LEU A 275 -11.27 6.99 -9.25
N GLU A 276 -12.09 7.14 -10.30
CA GLU A 276 -12.99 8.29 -10.47
C GLU A 276 -14.08 8.38 -9.40
N HIS A 277 -14.38 7.28 -8.70
CA HIS A 277 -15.39 7.20 -7.65
C HIS A 277 -14.80 7.53 -6.26
N PHE A 278 -13.48 7.45 -6.07
CA PHE A 278 -12.82 7.66 -4.78
C PHE A 278 -12.33 9.09 -4.56
N ARG A 279 -13.23 10.06 -4.74
CA ARG A 279 -12.93 11.50 -4.62
C ARG A 279 -12.30 11.91 -3.28
N PHE A 280 -12.75 11.33 -2.17
CA PHE A 280 -12.32 11.75 -0.84
C PHE A 280 -11.10 10.99 -0.32
N LEU A 281 -10.54 10.06 -1.10
CA LEU A 281 -9.34 9.33 -0.70
C LEU A 281 -8.15 10.29 -0.54
N ARG A 282 -7.98 11.20 -1.49
CA ARG A 282 -6.89 12.19 -1.45
C ARG A 282 -6.99 13.11 -0.21
N PRO A 283 -8.13 13.73 0.13
CA PRO A 283 -8.33 14.41 1.40
C PRO A 283 -8.03 13.54 2.64
N SER A 284 -8.43 12.26 2.64
CA SER A 284 -8.12 11.35 3.75
C SER A 284 -6.62 11.19 3.95
N LEU A 285 -5.84 11.06 2.87
CA LEU A 285 -4.38 10.95 2.96
C LEU A 285 -3.72 12.23 3.49
N VAL A 286 -4.19 13.41 3.07
CA VAL A 286 -3.75 14.69 3.64
C VAL A 286 -3.95 14.72 5.15
N LEU A 287 -5.14 14.34 5.62
CA LEU A 287 -5.47 14.34 7.04
C LEU A 287 -4.62 13.34 7.83
N ILE A 288 -4.35 12.17 7.27
CA ILE A 288 -3.46 11.16 7.87
C ILE A 288 -2.04 11.71 7.99
N LEU A 289 -1.48 12.26 6.92
CA LEU A 289 -0.13 12.85 6.94
C LEU A 289 -0.04 14.00 7.93
N ALA A 290 -1.05 14.88 7.97
CA ALA A 290 -1.10 15.97 8.93
C ALA A 290 -1.16 15.47 10.39
N PHE A 291 -2.00 14.47 10.66
CA PHE A 291 -2.12 13.86 11.98
C PHE A 291 -0.81 13.21 12.43
N VAL A 292 -0.18 12.40 11.56
CA VAL A 292 1.08 11.72 11.87
C VAL A 292 2.21 12.74 12.05
N GLY A 293 2.30 13.75 11.18
CA GLY A 293 3.27 14.84 11.32
C GLY A 293 3.12 15.59 12.63
N PHE A 294 1.89 15.92 13.02
CA PHE A 294 1.61 16.55 14.31
C PHE A 294 1.98 15.64 15.49
N LYS A 295 1.65 14.34 15.43
CA LYS A 295 2.05 13.35 16.44
C LYS A 295 3.56 13.33 16.63
N MET A 296 4.33 13.33 15.55
CA MET A 296 5.81 13.32 15.62
C MET A 296 6.38 14.59 16.26
N LEU A 297 5.80 15.77 15.97
CA LEU A 297 6.23 17.03 16.60
C LEU A 297 5.84 17.11 18.08
N MET A 298 4.74 16.47 18.47
CA MET A 298 4.25 16.42 19.85
C MET A 298 4.91 15.36 20.71
N LEU A 299 5.86 14.57 20.19
CA LEU A 299 6.45 13.42 20.87
C LEU A 299 6.87 13.72 22.32
N HIS A 300 7.42 14.91 22.59
CA HIS A 300 7.92 15.28 23.93
C HIS A 300 6.90 16.00 24.82
N HIS A 301 5.75 16.38 24.27
CA HIS A 301 4.68 17.09 24.99
C HIS A 301 3.50 16.17 25.32
N ALA A 302 3.17 15.24 24.42
CA ALA A 302 2.09 14.29 24.58
C ALA A 302 2.36 13.01 23.75
N GLU A 303 2.49 11.88 24.43
CA GLU A 303 2.56 10.57 23.79
C GLU A 303 1.14 10.13 23.38
N ILE A 304 0.88 10.11 22.08
CA ILE A 304 -0.39 9.60 21.55
C ILE A 304 -0.31 8.07 21.48
N PRO A 305 -1.16 7.33 22.22
CA PRO A 305 -1.13 5.87 22.22
C PRO A 305 -1.34 5.29 20.82
N LEU A 306 -0.71 4.15 20.54
CA LEU A 306 -0.80 3.46 19.24
C LEU A 306 -2.27 3.17 18.85
N MET A 307 -3.09 2.73 19.80
CA MET A 307 -4.50 2.43 19.56
C MET A 307 -5.30 3.67 19.14
N ALA A 308 -5.04 4.82 19.77
CA ALA A 308 -5.66 6.08 19.39
C ALA A 308 -5.24 6.47 17.96
N SER A 309 -3.95 6.28 17.63
CA SER A 309 -3.43 6.53 16.27
C SER A 309 -4.14 5.67 15.22
N LEU A 310 -4.27 4.36 15.50
CA LEU A 310 -4.98 3.41 14.64
C LEU A 310 -6.44 3.78 14.41
N ILE A 311 -7.15 4.16 15.47
CA ILE A 311 -8.57 4.57 15.39
C ILE A 311 -8.71 5.83 14.53
N VAL A 312 -7.83 6.81 14.71
CA VAL A 312 -7.85 8.04 13.91
C VAL A 312 -7.57 7.75 12.43
N ILE A 313 -6.50 7.00 12.13
CA ILE A 313 -6.14 6.64 10.75
C ILE A 313 -7.26 5.82 10.09
N GLY A 314 -7.71 4.76 10.76
CA GLY A 314 -8.80 3.91 10.27
C GLY A 314 -10.11 4.68 10.10
N GLY A 315 -10.42 5.59 11.03
CA GLY A 315 -11.60 6.45 10.97
C GLY A 315 -11.57 7.42 9.79
N ILE A 316 -10.44 8.09 9.55
CA ILE A 316 -10.27 9.00 8.41
C ILE A 316 -10.42 8.26 7.08
N LEU A 317 -9.87 7.04 6.97
CA LEU A 317 -10.01 6.21 5.78
C LEU A 317 -11.46 5.73 5.58
N ALA A 318 -12.08 5.23 6.65
CA ALA A 318 -13.46 4.76 6.59
C ALA A 318 -14.42 5.89 6.18
N VAL A 319 -14.28 7.08 6.78
CA VAL A 319 -15.06 8.25 6.40
C VAL A 319 -14.80 8.65 4.96
N GLY A 320 -13.54 8.69 4.50
CA GLY A 320 -13.22 9.01 3.11
C GLY A 320 -13.82 8.04 2.10
N VAL A 321 -13.73 6.74 2.38
CA VAL A 321 -14.32 5.69 1.54
C VAL A 321 -15.85 5.79 1.54
N LEU A 322 -16.48 5.90 2.71
CA LEU A 322 -17.94 6.01 2.83
C LEU A 322 -18.46 7.27 2.15
N ALA A 323 -17.82 8.43 2.36
CA ALA A 323 -18.18 9.69 1.71
C ALA A 323 -18.06 9.58 0.18
N SER A 324 -17.02 8.89 -0.32
CA SER A 324 -16.82 8.66 -1.76
C SER A 324 -17.91 7.77 -2.37
N VAL A 325 -18.40 6.78 -1.63
CA VAL A 325 -19.49 5.90 -2.08
C VAL A 325 -20.86 6.60 -2.03
N VAL A 326 -21.08 7.50 -1.05
CA VAL A 326 -22.35 8.19 -0.84
C VAL A 326 -22.53 9.37 -1.79
N VAL A 327 -21.45 10.11 -2.09
CA VAL A 327 -21.49 11.31 -2.92
C VAL A 327 -21.03 10.96 -4.35
N PRO A 328 -21.93 10.85 -5.34
CA PRO A 328 -21.54 10.57 -6.71
C PRO A 328 -20.68 11.70 -7.31
N PRO A 329 -19.78 11.38 -8.26
CA PRO A 329 -19.05 12.41 -8.97
C PRO A 329 -20.04 13.36 -9.69
N PRO A 330 -19.76 14.68 -9.76
CA PRO A 330 -20.53 15.64 -10.54
C PRO A 330 -20.45 15.16 -11.98
N GLY A 331 -21.61 14.76 -12.52
CA GLY A 331 -21.70 14.22 -13.86
C GLY A 331 -21.30 15.27 -14.90
N PRO A 332 -20.81 14.85 -16.07
CA PRO A 332 -20.76 15.72 -17.24
C PRO A 332 -22.17 16.26 -17.50
N GLU A 333 -22.27 17.53 -17.90
CA GLU A 333 -23.54 18.13 -18.34
C GLU A 333 -24.21 17.22 -19.37
N PRO A 334 -25.47 16.80 -19.17
CA PRO A 334 -26.07 15.75 -19.99
C PRO A 334 -26.40 16.29 -21.39
N LEU A 335 -25.59 15.92 -22.38
CA LEU A 335 -26.03 15.93 -23.78
C LEU A 335 -26.99 14.76 -23.98
N ARG A 336 -28.29 15.02 -23.86
CA ARG A 336 -29.34 14.02 -24.03
C ARG A 336 -29.35 13.49 -25.48
N SER A 337 -28.94 12.24 -25.69
CA SER A 337 -29.29 11.48 -26.89
C SER A 337 -30.00 10.16 -26.53
N PRO A 338 -30.95 9.66 -27.36
CA PRO A 338 -31.72 8.44 -27.06
C PRO A 338 -30.92 7.13 -27.01
N VAL A 339 -29.63 7.16 -27.37
CA VAL A 339 -28.72 5.99 -27.32
C VAL A 339 -28.06 5.85 -25.94
N GLU A 340 -28.09 6.89 -25.12
CA GLU A 340 -27.49 6.92 -23.78
C GLU A 340 -28.18 5.92 -22.82
N SER A 341 -29.49 5.67 -22.97
CA SER A 341 -30.29 4.92 -22.00
C SER A 341 -29.91 3.45 -21.88
N GLU A 342 -29.49 2.81 -22.97
CA GLU A 342 -29.10 1.40 -22.95
C GLU A 342 -27.67 1.21 -22.43
N ARG A 343 -26.78 2.16 -22.77
CA ARG A 343 -25.42 2.23 -22.24
C ARG A 343 -25.41 2.55 -20.74
N GLU A 344 -26.25 3.49 -20.29
CA GLU A 344 -26.44 3.81 -18.87
C GLU A 344 -27.01 2.61 -18.09
N ARG A 345 -27.92 1.83 -18.69
CA ARG A 345 -28.48 0.64 -18.07
C ARG A 345 -27.43 -0.46 -17.90
N LEU A 346 -26.61 -0.70 -18.94
CA LEU A 346 -25.50 -1.66 -18.89
C LEU A 346 -24.38 -1.21 -17.93
N MET A 347 -24.06 0.08 -17.89
CA MET A 347 -23.09 0.63 -16.92
C MET A 347 -23.60 0.53 -15.49
N ARG A 348 -24.88 0.84 -15.22
CA ARG A 348 -25.47 0.70 -13.88
C ARG A 348 -25.44 -0.74 -13.37
N ILE A 349 -25.73 -1.72 -14.22
CA ILE A 349 -25.66 -3.15 -13.85
C ILE A 349 -24.22 -3.56 -13.53
N SER A 350 -23.23 -3.09 -14.31
CA SER A 350 -21.81 -3.32 -14.03
C SER A 350 -21.38 -2.67 -12.71
N LEU A 351 -21.82 -1.43 -12.45
CA LEU A 351 -21.49 -0.67 -11.25
C LEU A 351 -22.11 -1.26 -9.98
N GLU A 352 -23.37 -1.71 -10.03
CA GLU A 352 -24.01 -2.42 -8.92
C GLU A 352 -23.32 -3.75 -8.63
N THR A 353 -22.90 -4.46 -9.67
CA THR A 353 -22.14 -5.71 -9.52
C THR A 353 -20.78 -5.43 -8.88
N ALA A 354 -20.06 -4.42 -9.36
CA ALA A 354 -18.78 -3.98 -8.79
C ALA A 354 -18.93 -3.55 -7.33
N ARG A 355 -19.94 -2.75 -7.00
CA ARG A 355 -20.23 -2.31 -5.63
C ARG A 355 -20.52 -3.49 -4.71
N ARG A 356 -21.33 -4.46 -5.16
CA ARG A 356 -21.60 -5.68 -4.41
C ARG A 356 -20.34 -6.52 -4.21
N SER A 357 -19.50 -6.66 -5.23
CA SER A 357 -18.21 -7.36 -5.12
C SER A 357 -17.25 -6.67 -4.16
N ILE A 358 -17.14 -5.34 -4.18
CA ILE A 358 -16.32 -4.57 -3.24
C ILE A 358 -16.84 -4.76 -1.81
N VAL A 359 -18.14 -4.61 -1.58
CA VAL A 359 -18.72 -4.80 -0.25
C VAL A 359 -18.54 -6.23 0.25
N LEU A 360 -18.64 -7.22 -0.63
CA LEU A 360 -18.37 -8.62 -0.28
C LEU A 360 -16.92 -8.82 0.14
N VAL A 361 -15.98 -8.34 -0.67
CA VAL A 361 -14.54 -8.52 -0.41
C VAL A 361 -14.15 -7.77 0.85
N VAL A 362 -14.47 -6.48 0.95
CA VAL A 362 -14.16 -5.67 2.14
C VAL A 362 -14.83 -6.26 3.39
N GLY A 363 -16.10 -6.64 3.30
CA GLY A 363 -16.83 -7.22 4.43
C GLY A 363 -16.31 -8.59 4.85
N ALA A 364 -15.99 -9.48 3.91
CA ALA A 364 -15.40 -10.79 4.20
C ALA A 364 -13.97 -10.67 4.75
N THR A 365 -13.19 -9.75 4.22
CA THR A 365 -11.86 -9.41 4.73
C THR A 365 -11.95 -8.86 6.16
N MET A 366 -12.90 -7.96 6.45
CA MET A 366 -13.13 -7.48 7.82
C MET A 366 -13.55 -8.62 8.75
N LEU A 367 -14.37 -9.57 8.30
CA LEU A 367 -14.70 -10.74 9.11
C LEU A 367 -13.47 -11.61 9.40
N LEU A 368 -12.59 -11.83 8.41
CA LEU A 368 -11.32 -12.54 8.58
C LEU A 368 -10.34 -11.80 9.51
N ILE A 369 -10.24 -10.47 9.38
CA ILE A 369 -9.45 -9.61 10.29
C ILE A 369 -9.98 -9.76 11.70
N GLY A 370 -11.29 -9.62 11.86
CA GLY A 370 -11.95 -9.67 13.15
C GLY A 370 -11.84 -11.05 13.83
N THR A 371 -11.87 -12.15 13.07
CA THR A 371 -11.60 -13.49 13.61
C THR A 371 -10.13 -13.69 13.98
N ALA A 372 -9.18 -13.24 13.14
CA ALA A 372 -7.75 -13.31 13.43
C ALA A 372 -7.37 -12.50 14.68
N LEU A 373 -8.02 -11.35 14.87
CA LEU A 373 -7.81 -10.46 16.01
C LEU A 373 -8.62 -10.86 17.27
N LYS A 374 -9.31 -12.00 17.30
CA LYS A 374 -9.95 -12.51 18.54
C LYS A 374 -8.95 -12.80 19.66
N VAL A 375 -7.67 -12.96 19.32
CA VAL A 375 -6.56 -13.10 20.28
C VAL A 375 -6.29 -11.78 21.03
N VAL A 376 -6.72 -10.64 20.47
CA VAL A 376 -6.58 -9.31 21.06
C VAL A 376 -7.94 -8.83 21.60
N PRO A 377 -8.12 -8.67 22.93
CA PRO A 377 -9.41 -8.31 23.51
C PRO A 377 -9.90 -6.94 23.00
N GLY A 378 -11.16 -6.89 22.56
CA GLY A 378 -11.88 -5.68 22.11
C GLY A 378 -11.82 -5.39 20.61
N VAL A 379 -10.66 -5.49 19.97
CA VAL A 379 -10.47 -5.07 18.57
C VAL A 379 -11.13 -6.03 17.57
N GLY A 380 -10.97 -7.35 17.80
CA GLY A 380 -11.58 -8.35 16.93
C GLY A 380 -13.10 -8.24 16.88
N VAL A 381 -13.76 -7.94 18.01
CA VAL A 381 -15.22 -7.81 18.11
C VAL A 381 -15.74 -6.60 17.32
N VAL A 382 -15.07 -5.45 17.41
CA VAL A 382 -15.46 -4.24 16.68
C VAL A 382 -15.32 -4.44 15.17
N ILE A 383 -14.23 -5.07 14.73
CA ILE A 383 -13.97 -5.30 13.30
C ILE A 383 -14.91 -6.38 12.74
N LEU A 384 -15.21 -7.44 13.51
CA LEU A 384 -16.25 -8.43 13.17
C LEU A 384 -17.61 -7.75 13.00
N GLY A 385 -18.01 -6.92 13.96
CA GLY A 385 -19.27 -6.18 13.90
C GLY A 385 -19.36 -5.24 12.70
N GLY A 386 -18.28 -4.52 12.42
CA GLY A 386 -18.15 -3.65 11.24
C GLY A 386 -18.24 -4.41 9.93
N GLY A 387 -17.53 -5.54 9.81
CA GLY A 387 -17.54 -6.40 8.63
C GLY A 387 -18.91 -7.02 8.35
N ALA A 388 -19.56 -7.55 9.40
CA ALA A 388 -20.91 -8.09 9.30
C ALA A 388 -21.93 -7.01 8.92
N SER A 389 -21.84 -5.83 9.52
CA SER A 389 -22.73 -4.69 9.21
C SER A 389 -22.55 -4.21 7.78
N LEU A 390 -21.32 -4.13 7.29
CA LEU A 390 -21.01 -3.76 5.92
C LEU A 390 -21.60 -4.77 4.92
N LEU A 391 -21.45 -6.08 5.16
CA LEU A 391 -22.07 -7.12 4.33
C LEU A 391 -23.59 -7.02 4.33
N ALA A 392 -24.21 -6.72 5.48
CA ALA A 392 -25.66 -6.58 5.60
C ALA A 392 -26.24 -5.39 4.82
N THR A 393 -25.42 -4.42 4.40
CA THR A 393 -25.87 -3.32 3.53
C THR A 393 -26.22 -3.80 2.11
N GLN A 394 -25.54 -4.85 1.62
CA GLN A 394 -25.70 -5.34 0.23
C GLN A 394 -26.26 -6.78 0.14
N PHE A 395 -26.12 -7.59 1.19
CA PHE A 395 -26.47 -9.02 1.15
C PHE A 395 -27.56 -9.39 2.16
N VAL A 396 -28.65 -9.99 1.66
CA VAL A 396 -29.82 -10.38 2.46
C VAL A 396 -29.47 -11.48 3.47
N TRP A 397 -28.58 -12.42 3.12
CA TRP A 397 -28.15 -13.50 4.01
C TRP A 397 -27.41 -12.95 5.25
N ALA A 398 -26.53 -11.96 5.06
CA ALA A 398 -25.76 -11.34 6.15
C ALA A 398 -26.69 -10.57 7.11
N ARG A 399 -27.74 -9.93 6.56
CA ARG A 399 -28.75 -9.23 7.35
C ARG A 399 -29.64 -10.18 8.16
N ARG A 400 -29.86 -11.42 7.71
CA ARG A 400 -30.57 -12.45 8.49
C ARG A 400 -29.70 -12.95 9.64
N MET A 401 -28.45 -13.31 9.38
CA MET A 401 -27.51 -13.75 10.42
C MET A 401 -27.33 -12.75 11.57
N LEU A 402 -27.28 -11.45 11.30
CA LEU A 402 -27.19 -10.42 12.34
C LEU A 402 -28.47 -10.29 13.18
N ARG A 403 -29.63 -10.61 12.60
CA ARG A 403 -30.92 -10.53 13.29
C ARG A 403 -31.08 -11.72 14.25
N ASP A 404 -30.64 -12.90 13.82
CA ASP A 404 -30.66 -14.14 14.61
C ASP A 404 -29.67 -14.15 15.79
N GLN A 405 -28.79 -13.14 15.92
CA GLN A 405 -27.88 -12.99 17.08
C GLN A 405 -28.35 -11.95 18.12
N VAL A 406 -29.40 -11.19 17.81
CA VAL A 406 -29.97 -10.15 18.69
C VAL A 406 -31.25 -10.65 19.39
N GLU A 407 -31.88 -11.69 18.84
CA GLU A 407 -32.88 -12.53 19.52
C GLU A 407 -32.19 -13.64 20.32
#